data_AF-A0A7C1WT61-F1
#
_entry.id   AF-A0A7C1WT61-F1
#
_cell.length_a   1.000
_cell.length_b   1.000
_cell.length_c   1.000
_cell.angle_alpha   90.00
_cell.angle_beta   90.00
_cell.angle_gamma   90.00
#
_symmetry.space_group_name_H-M   'P 1'
#
loop_
_entity.id
_entity.type
_entity.pdbx_description
1 polymer ?
#
loop_
_entity_poly.entity_id
_entity_poly.type
_entity_poly.pdbx_seq_one_letter_code
_entity_poly.pdbx_strand_id
1 'polypeptide(L)'
;MERLLGVLRARDPGCVCLPSAPAAGPPMTTATVNFSETDDGLFTPEEIRQLMRLEYDRARRYRYPASLLLVAVDRLESLQDLYGWESKEEILQAVIKALRATTRDSDFLGCMHDGRILTVFPHTDEKAITSIATRLLGICRALDFRTDGRALRATVSIGAAILVEDSELEFEHFVEIAEEAVTFALASGGDRFVRREAADDVIDRLRDEIDAEADRLVQDRIRIQEAAERETSAPEIASPLTPPILGTRPHSGDAADSELAKAIAAVFRDGSADPFALEADILAIAEEHVRREREAAVSAALAEHGKQVDLLERRVRKLKGLLDETGAELSRIATLKGLDSGIASIYRTVQGLSPDEDRLQEKREMLTLIFEANLDLQKKKRRS
;
A
#
# COMPACT_ATOMS: atom_id res chain seq x y z
N MET A 1 -37.19 3.28 -67.69
CA MET A 1 -38.42 2.47 -67.55
C MET A 1 -38.57 2.17 -66.06
N GLU A 2 -39.27 3.02 -65.30
CA GLU A 2 -40.70 2.84 -65.00
C GLU A 2 -40.94 1.47 -64.37
N ARG A 3 -41.19 1.34 -63.06
CA ARG A 3 -42.49 1.51 -62.35
C ARG A 3 -42.34 0.62 -61.08
N LEU A 4 -43.06 0.72 -59.96
CA LEU A 4 -44.32 1.35 -59.57
C LEU A 4 -44.42 1.25 -58.03
N LEU A 5 -44.99 2.30 -57.43
CA LEU A 5 -45.72 2.45 -56.15
C LEU A 5 -46.08 1.16 -55.36
N GLY A 6 -46.06 1.10 -54.02
CA GLY A 6 -46.53 2.08 -53.05
C GLY A 6 -47.99 1.79 -52.65
N VAL A 7 -48.25 1.23 -51.45
CA VAL A 7 -49.55 1.30 -50.77
C VAL A 7 -49.38 1.35 -49.25
N LEU A 8 -49.92 2.42 -48.67
CA LEU A 8 -50.12 2.73 -47.24
C LEU A 8 -51.44 2.12 -46.71
N ARG A 9 -51.53 2.07 -45.35
CA ARG A 9 -52.72 1.97 -44.44
C ARG A 9 -52.93 0.59 -43.81
N ALA A 10 -53.25 0.42 -42.52
CA ALA A 10 -53.56 1.35 -41.43
C ALA A 10 -53.41 0.65 -40.04
N ARG A 11 -53.44 1.49 -39.00
CA ARG A 11 -53.32 1.31 -37.54
C ARG A 11 -54.33 0.34 -36.86
N ASP A 12 -53.80 -0.37 -35.85
CA ASP A 12 -54.25 -0.67 -34.46
C ASP A 12 -55.66 -1.23 -34.16
N PRO A 13 -55.94 -1.87 -32.98
CA PRO A 13 -55.10 -2.07 -31.78
C PRO A 13 -55.07 -3.51 -31.23
N GLY A 14 -54.00 -3.89 -30.53
CA GLY A 14 -53.90 -5.18 -29.85
C GLY A 14 -52.76 -5.20 -28.83
N CYS A 15 -53.04 -4.60 -27.67
CA CYS A 15 -52.16 -4.46 -26.51
C CYS A 15 -51.59 -5.83 -26.05
N VAL A 16 -50.27 -5.99 -26.06
CA VAL A 16 -49.56 -6.96 -25.20
C VAL A 16 -48.26 -6.32 -24.71
N CYS A 17 -48.12 -6.33 -23.39
CA CYS A 17 -47.12 -5.70 -22.56
C CYS A 17 -45.67 -6.18 -22.85
N LEU A 18 -44.75 -5.23 -23.00
CA LEU A 18 -43.30 -5.47 -22.89
C LEU A 18 -42.80 -4.96 -21.52
N PRO A 19 -41.82 -5.64 -20.89
CA PRO A 19 -41.38 -5.33 -19.54
C PRO A 19 -40.60 -4.02 -19.47
N SER A 20 -40.76 -3.36 -18.33
CA SER A 20 -40.22 -2.07 -17.90
C SER A 20 -38.72 -1.90 -18.14
N ALA A 21 -38.37 -0.78 -18.79
CA ALA A 21 -37.03 -0.22 -18.81
C ALA A 21 -36.53 0.09 -17.39
N PRO A 22 -35.23 -0.13 -17.07
CA PRO A 22 -34.68 0.32 -15.81
C PRO A 22 -34.57 1.86 -15.78
N ALA A 23 -34.76 2.37 -14.57
CA ALA A 23 -34.96 3.77 -14.23
C ALA A 23 -33.92 4.73 -14.83
N ALA A 24 -34.44 5.86 -15.32
CA ALA A 24 -33.66 7.04 -15.69
C ALA A 24 -32.76 7.47 -14.52
N GLY A 25 -31.45 7.44 -14.74
CA GLY A 25 -30.49 8.13 -13.89
C GLY A 25 -30.72 9.66 -13.93
N PRO A 26 -30.27 10.40 -12.91
CA PRO A 26 -30.47 11.84 -12.84
C PRO A 26 -29.79 12.54 -14.03
N PRO A 27 -30.34 13.67 -14.52
CA PRO A 27 -29.83 14.35 -15.70
C PRO A 27 -28.37 14.77 -15.48
N MET A 28 -27.49 14.35 -16.40
CA MET A 28 -26.13 14.88 -16.47
C MET A 28 -26.22 16.35 -16.81
N THR A 29 -26.07 17.22 -15.82
CA THR A 29 -25.72 18.63 -16.07
C THR A 29 -24.27 18.64 -16.54
N THR A 30 -24.05 18.36 -17.83
CA THR A 30 -22.77 18.62 -18.47
C THR A 30 -22.61 20.14 -18.53
N ALA A 31 -21.99 20.71 -17.50
CA ALA A 31 -21.33 22.00 -17.64
C ALA A 31 -20.37 21.84 -18.83
N THR A 32 -20.76 22.38 -19.97
CA THR A 32 -19.90 22.41 -21.16
C THR A 32 -18.85 23.46 -20.86
N VAL A 33 -17.77 23.01 -20.21
CA VAL A 33 -16.59 23.83 -20.02
C VAL A 33 -15.93 23.88 -21.39
N ASN A 34 -15.96 25.06 -22.01
CA ASN A 34 -15.23 25.30 -23.25
C ASN A 34 -13.77 25.49 -22.87
N PHE A 35 -12.93 24.51 -23.20
CA PHE A 35 -11.49 24.61 -23.07
C PHE A 35 -10.92 25.19 -24.38
N SER A 36 -10.03 26.17 -24.26
CA SER A 36 -9.22 26.67 -25.36
C SER A 36 -7.94 25.86 -25.46
N GLU A 37 -7.84 24.99 -26.46
CA GLU A 37 -6.55 24.41 -26.80
C GLU A 37 -5.64 25.51 -27.38
N THR A 38 -4.41 25.60 -26.87
CA THR A 38 -3.35 26.39 -27.52
C THR A 38 -3.00 25.81 -28.89
N ASP A 39 -2.30 26.54 -29.76
CA ASP A 39 -1.96 26.08 -31.12
C ASP A 39 -1.20 24.72 -31.15
N ASP A 40 -0.56 24.36 -30.03
CA ASP A 40 0.12 23.07 -29.84
C ASP A 40 -0.77 21.96 -29.26
N GLY A 41 -2.07 22.25 -29.06
CA GLY A 41 -3.09 21.38 -28.48
C GLY A 41 -2.88 21.07 -27.00
N LEU A 42 -2.22 21.95 -26.26
CA LEU A 42 -2.03 21.82 -24.82
C LEU A 42 -3.05 22.67 -24.06
N PHE A 43 -3.48 22.14 -22.92
CA PHE A 43 -4.29 22.89 -21.96
C PHE A 43 -3.42 23.90 -21.20
N THR A 44 -4.00 25.05 -20.89
CA THR A 44 -3.41 26.03 -19.97
C THR A 44 -3.34 25.45 -18.55
N PRO A 45 -2.49 26.00 -17.66
CA PRO A 45 -2.37 25.55 -16.27
C PRO A 45 -3.72 25.49 -15.53
N GLU A 46 -4.58 26.48 -15.74
CA GLU A 46 -5.89 26.57 -15.12
C GLU A 46 -6.84 25.49 -15.68
N GLU A 47 -6.83 25.28 -16.99
CA GLU A 47 -7.67 24.28 -17.67
C GLU A 47 -7.27 22.85 -17.31
N ILE A 48 -5.96 22.53 -17.32
CA ILE A 48 -5.50 21.18 -16.96
C ILE A 48 -5.79 20.88 -15.50
N ARG A 49 -5.65 21.86 -14.59
CA ARG A 49 -6.00 21.67 -13.18
C ARG A 49 -7.49 21.43 -13.00
N GLN A 50 -8.33 22.11 -13.77
CA GLN A 50 -9.77 21.88 -13.76
C GLN A 50 -10.14 20.50 -14.33
N LEU A 51 -9.54 20.08 -15.45
CA LEU A 51 -9.72 18.75 -16.04
C LEU A 51 -9.28 17.65 -15.07
N MET A 52 -8.12 17.83 -14.44
CA MET A 52 -7.61 16.94 -13.41
C MET A 52 -8.60 16.81 -12.25
N ARG A 53 -9.19 17.92 -11.78
CA ARG A 53 -10.19 17.89 -10.70
C ARG A 53 -11.45 17.13 -11.11
N LEU A 54 -11.96 17.40 -12.30
CA LEU A 54 -13.12 16.70 -12.86
C LEU A 54 -12.85 15.21 -12.99
N GLU A 55 -11.67 14.84 -13.46
CA GLU A 55 -11.29 13.45 -13.66
C GLU A 55 -11.06 12.70 -12.35
N TYR A 56 -10.44 13.36 -11.36
CA TYR A 56 -10.33 12.83 -10.00
C TYR A 56 -11.73 12.56 -9.39
N ASP A 57 -12.67 13.51 -9.51
CA ASP A 57 -14.03 13.33 -8.99
C ASP A 57 -14.76 12.17 -9.70
N ARG A 58 -14.52 11.97 -11.01
CA ARG A 58 -15.05 10.83 -11.76
C ARG A 58 -14.42 9.51 -11.33
N ALA A 59 -13.10 9.46 -11.19
CA ALA A 59 -12.36 8.28 -10.77
C ALA A 59 -12.85 7.78 -9.40
N ARG A 60 -13.02 8.69 -8.44
CA ARG A 60 -13.61 8.36 -7.12
C ARG A 60 -15.04 7.88 -7.21
N ARG A 61 -15.87 8.54 -8.04
CA ARG A 61 -17.28 8.19 -8.18
C ARG A 61 -17.51 6.83 -8.84
N TYR A 62 -16.72 6.51 -9.85
CA TYR A 62 -16.88 5.30 -10.66
C TYR A 62 -15.89 4.19 -10.30
N ARG A 63 -15.02 4.42 -9.30
CA ARG A 63 -14.03 3.47 -8.79
C ARG A 63 -13.15 2.88 -9.89
N TYR A 64 -12.43 3.75 -10.58
CA TYR A 64 -11.38 3.33 -11.51
C TYR A 64 -10.07 4.04 -11.18
N PRO A 65 -8.91 3.43 -11.52
CA PRO A 65 -7.63 4.05 -11.27
C PRO A 65 -7.41 5.25 -12.19
N ALA A 66 -6.91 6.35 -11.61
CA ALA A 66 -6.49 7.53 -12.36
C ALA A 66 -5.06 7.89 -11.97
N SER A 67 -4.24 8.24 -12.95
CA SER A 67 -2.84 8.54 -12.73
C SER A 67 -2.50 9.96 -13.19
N LEU A 68 -1.53 10.56 -12.53
CA LEU A 68 -0.98 11.86 -12.85
C LEU A 68 0.51 11.72 -13.11
N LEU A 69 1.01 12.33 -14.20
CA LEU A 69 2.44 12.57 -14.39
C LEU A 69 2.71 14.06 -14.39
N LEU A 70 3.71 14.46 -13.61
CA LEU A 70 4.33 15.76 -13.76
C LEU A 70 5.74 15.54 -14.33
N VAL A 71 6.01 16.17 -15.46
CA VAL A 71 7.27 16.02 -16.21
C VAL A 71 8.02 17.34 -16.18
N ALA A 72 9.26 17.31 -15.70
CA ALA A 72 10.15 18.45 -15.69
C ALA A 72 11.37 18.18 -16.58
N VAL A 73 11.77 19.15 -17.39
CA VAL A 73 13.03 19.08 -18.13
C VAL A 73 14.18 19.38 -17.18
N ASP A 74 15.18 18.50 -17.13
CA ASP A 74 16.30 18.65 -16.23
C ASP A 74 17.15 19.86 -16.62
N ARG A 75 17.41 20.74 -15.63
CA ARG A 75 18.26 21.94 -15.79
C ARG A 75 17.76 22.93 -16.85
N LEU A 76 16.44 23.00 -17.08
CA LEU A 76 15.85 23.86 -18.11
C LEU A 76 16.27 25.33 -18.00
N GLU A 77 16.30 25.89 -16.78
CA GLU A 77 16.77 27.27 -16.55
C GLU A 77 18.22 27.46 -16.99
N SER A 78 19.12 26.54 -16.63
CA SER A 78 20.52 26.60 -17.05
C SER A 78 20.67 26.48 -18.57
N LEU A 79 19.81 25.69 -19.23
CA LEU A 79 19.80 25.58 -20.70
C LEU A 79 19.31 26.87 -21.35
N GLN A 80 18.28 27.50 -20.79
CA GLN A 80 17.80 28.80 -21.23
C GLN A 80 18.87 29.89 -21.08
N ASP A 81 19.58 29.91 -19.95
CA ASP A 81 20.65 30.90 -19.70
C ASP A 81 21.83 30.76 -20.66
N LEU A 82 22.15 29.52 -21.06
CA LEU A 82 23.29 29.23 -21.93
C LEU A 82 22.97 29.36 -23.42
N TYR A 83 21.77 28.98 -23.84
CA TYR A 83 21.41 28.82 -25.26
C TYR A 83 20.22 29.69 -25.69
N GLY A 84 19.73 30.56 -24.80
CA GLY A 84 18.65 31.50 -25.07
C GLY A 84 17.25 30.89 -25.02
N TRP A 85 16.27 31.76 -25.24
CA TRP A 85 14.85 31.43 -25.18
C TRP A 85 14.42 30.43 -26.26
N GLU A 86 14.92 30.59 -27.50
CA GLU A 86 14.54 29.73 -28.63
C GLU A 86 14.88 28.25 -28.37
N SER A 87 16.03 27.99 -27.75
CA SER A 87 16.45 26.62 -27.39
C SER A 87 15.54 26.00 -26.32
N LYS A 88 15.08 26.79 -25.35
CA LYS A 88 14.12 26.32 -24.34
C LYS A 88 12.80 25.91 -24.99
N GLU A 89 12.28 26.73 -25.90
CA GLU A 89 11.06 26.43 -26.65
C GLU A 89 11.22 25.14 -27.46
N GLU A 90 12.33 24.99 -28.20
CA GLU A 90 12.62 23.79 -29.00
C GLU A 90 12.67 22.52 -28.15
N ILE A 91 13.31 22.58 -26.97
CA ILE A 91 13.39 21.46 -26.03
C ILE A 91 12.01 21.08 -25.51
N LEU A 92 11.24 22.07 -25.04
CA LEU A 92 9.88 21.84 -24.55
C LEU A 92 9.00 21.21 -25.63
N GLN A 93 9.04 21.75 -26.85
CA GLN A 93 8.27 21.24 -27.99
C GLN A 93 8.65 19.80 -28.35
N ALA A 94 9.93 19.43 -28.29
CA ALA A 94 10.35 18.05 -28.53
C ALA A 94 9.88 17.10 -27.42
N VAL A 95 9.92 17.53 -26.16
CA VAL A 95 9.40 16.76 -25.03
C VAL A 95 7.89 16.59 -25.14
N ILE A 96 7.15 17.65 -25.50
CA ILE A 96 5.71 17.60 -25.75
C ILE A 96 5.38 16.61 -26.88
N LYS A 97 6.13 16.64 -27.99
CA LYS A 97 5.97 15.67 -29.10
C LYS A 97 6.25 14.23 -28.66
N ALA A 98 7.31 14.03 -27.87
CA ALA A 98 7.62 12.72 -27.30
C ALA A 98 6.47 12.24 -26.41
N LEU A 99 5.95 13.11 -25.56
CA LEU A 99 4.87 12.81 -24.63
C LEU A 99 3.58 12.47 -25.40
N ARG A 100 3.20 13.26 -26.40
CA ARG A 100 2.06 12.96 -27.30
C ARG A 100 2.18 11.63 -28.02
N ALA A 101 3.37 11.25 -28.47
CA ALA A 101 3.60 9.94 -29.08
C ALA A 101 3.48 8.78 -28.07
N THR A 102 3.53 9.10 -26.77
CA THR A 102 3.35 8.14 -25.69
C THR A 102 1.95 8.09 -25.10
N THR A 103 1.16 9.14 -25.22
CA THR A 103 -0.19 9.23 -24.66
C THR A 103 -1.27 8.86 -25.68
N ARG A 104 -2.48 8.62 -25.19
CA ARG A 104 -3.70 8.40 -25.98
C ARG A 104 -4.45 9.72 -26.14
N ASP A 105 -5.36 9.78 -27.10
CA ASP A 105 -6.25 10.93 -27.29
C ASP A 105 -7.17 11.20 -26.08
N SER A 106 -7.38 10.18 -25.23
CA SER A 106 -8.15 10.29 -23.99
C SER A 106 -7.37 10.91 -22.82
N ASP A 107 -6.05 11.06 -22.96
CA ASP A 107 -5.19 11.59 -21.91
C ASP A 107 -5.08 13.12 -22.08
N PHE A 108 -5.09 13.85 -20.97
CA PHE A 108 -5.05 15.31 -21.00
C PHE A 108 -3.64 15.83 -20.74
N LEU A 109 -3.15 16.72 -21.59
CA LEU A 109 -1.81 17.30 -21.48
C LEU A 109 -1.90 18.82 -21.30
N GLY A 110 -1.26 19.36 -20.26
CA GLY A 110 -1.17 20.79 -20.03
C GLY A 110 0.26 21.23 -19.72
N CYS A 111 0.60 22.45 -20.11
CA CYS A 111 1.88 23.07 -19.76
C CYS A 111 1.67 23.99 -18.56
N MET A 112 2.47 23.82 -17.50
CA MET A 112 2.47 24.63 -16.29
C MET A 112 3.26 25.93 -16.50
N HIS A 113 2.99 26.95 -15.68
CA HIS A 113 3.64 28.27 -15.77
C HIS A 113 5.18 28.23 -15.66
N ASP A 114 5.73 27.18 -15.06
CA ASP A 114 7.18 26.98 -14.85
C ASP A 114 7.84 26.10 -15.92
N GLY A 115 7.11 25.71 -16.97
CA GLY A 115 7.61 24.84 -18.04
C GLY A 115 7.58 23.35 -17.71
N ARG A 116 6.99 22.95 -16.57
CA ARG A 116 6.64 21.55 -16.33
C ARG A 116 5.40 21.16 -17.14
N ILE A 117 5.31 19.90 -17.53
CA ILE A 117 4.18 19.37 -18.29
C ILE A 117 3.38 18.47 -17.36
N LEU A 118 2.11 18.80 -17.14
CA LEU A 118 1.17 18.02 -16.36
C LEU A 118 0.34 17.14 -17.30
N THR A 119 0.29 15.85 -17.01
CA THR A 119 -0.47 14.88 -17.81
C THR A 119 -1.39 14.06 -16.93
N VAL A 120 -2.67 14.01 -17.29
CA VAL A 120 -3.73 13.30 -16.56
C VAL A 120 -4.14 12.07 -17.37
N PHE A 121 -4.16 10.90 -16.73
CA PHE A 121 -4.43 9.62 -17.35
C PHE A 121 -5.66 8.94 -16.72
N PRO A 122 -6.84 9.06 -17.34
CA PRO A 122 -8.02 8.28 -17.00
C PRO A 122 -7.77 6.77 -17.12
N HIS A 123 -8.43 5.95 -16.28
CA HIS A 123 -8.41 4.49 -16.37
C HIS A 123 -7.01 3.86 -16.51
N THR A 124 -6.03 4.45 -15.82
CA THR A 124 -4.62 4.09 -15.97
C THR A 124 -4.04 3.71 -14.62
N ASP A 125 -3.60 2.45 -14.53
CA ASP A 125 -3.03 1.85 -13.34
C ASP A 125 -1.52 2.09 -13.23
N GLU A 126 -0.93 1.57 -12.14
CA GLU A 126 0.51 1.69 -11.87
C GLU A 126 1.40 1.07 -12.93
N LYS A 127 1.01 -0.07 -13.48
CA LYS A 127 1.84 -0.76 -14.46
C LYS A 127 1.88 0.02 -15.77
N ALA A 128 0.73 0.52 -16.21
CA ALA A 128 0.60 1.34 -17.40
C ALA A 128 1.38 2.66 -17.23
N ILE A 129 1.22 3.36 -16.11
CA ILE A 129 1.90 4.66 -15.92
C ILE A 129 3.42 4.50 -15.86
N THR A 130 3.91 3.45 -15.20
CA THR A 130 5.35 3.13 -15.12
C THR A 130 5.90 2.81 -16.50
N SER A 131 5.14 2.09 -17.35
CA SER A 131 5.52 1.81 -18.73
C SER A 131 5.59 3.08 -19.58
N ILE A 132 4.59 3.97 -19.47
CA ILE A 132 4.56 5.25 -20.18
C ILE A 132 5.76 6.12 -19.77
N ALA A 133 6.00 6.28 -18.47
CA ALA A 133 7.12 7.07 -17.96
C ALA A 133 8.48 6.52 -18.39
N THR A 134 8.67 5.20 -18.33
CA THR A 134 9.91 4.54 -18.77
C THR A 134 10.16 4.74 -20.26
N ARG A 135 9.12 4.64 -21.09
CA ARG A 135 9.21 4.90 -22.52
C ARG A 135 9.54 6.36 -22.81
N LEU A 136 8.90 7.29 -22.11
CA LEU A 136 9.18 8.73 -22.24
C LEU A 136 10.63 9.05 -21.89
N LEU A 137 11.16 8.52 -20.79
CA LEU A 137 12.59 8.65 -20.43
C LEU A 137 13.50 8.12 -21.55
N GLY A 138 13.18 6.94 -22.09
CA GLY A 138 13.95 6.36 -23.20
C GLY A 138 13.98 7.24 -24.45
N ILE A 139 12.82 7.80 -24.83
CA ILE A 139 12.72 8.73 -25.97
C ILE A 139 13.51 10.00 -25.69
N CYS A 140 13.31 10.65 -24.54
CA CYS A 140 13.97 11.90 -24.19
C CYS A 140 15.50 11.76 -24.10
N ARG A 141 16.01 10.64 -23.56
CA ARG A 141 17.46 10.35 -23.54
C ARG A 141 18.08 10.22 -24.93
N ALA A 142 17.29 9.86 -25.93
CA ALA A 142 17.71 9.73 -27.32
C ALA A 142 17.51 11.02 -28.14
N LEU A 143 16.88 12.06 -27.57
CA LEU A 143 16.76 13.35 -28.23
C LEU A 143 18.11 14.06 -28.21
N ASP A 144 18.66 14.30 -29.41
CA ASP A 144 19.82 15.14 -29.60
C ASP A 144 19.35 16.50 -30.17
N PHE A 145 19.46 17.54 -29.35
CA PHE A 145 19.16 18.92 -29.73
C PHE A 145 20.38 19.55 -30.38
N ARG A 146 20.21 20.38 -31.41
CA ARG A 146 21.32 21.02 -32.11
C ARG A 146 21.13 22.53 -32.15
N THR A 147 21.74 23.22 -31.19
CA THR A 147 21.81 24.69 -31.17
C THR A 147 23.24 25.12 -31.50
N ASP A 148 23.41 26.06 -32.43
CA ASP A 148 24.71 26.63 -32.82
C ASP A 148 25.79 25.59 -33.17
N GLY A 149 25.38 24.48 -33.78
CA GLY A 149 26.28 23.39 -34.18
C GLY A 149 26.78 22.49 -33.04
N ARG A 150 26.36 22.73 -31.80
CA ARG A 150 26.66 21.88 -30.64
C ARG A 150 25.50 20.93 -30.37
N ALA A 151 25.83 19.67 -30.06
CA ALA A 151 24.84 18.71 -29.60
C ALA A 151 24.55 18.95 -28.13
N LEU A 152 23.28 19.22 -27.82
CA LEU A 152 22.76 19.36 -26.48
C LEU A 152 21.92 18.12 -26.15
N ARG A 153 22.15 17.55 -24.98
CA ARG A 153 21.31 16.49 -24.42
C ARG A 153 20.49 17.08 -23.29
N ALA A 154 19.17 16.93 -23.40
CA ALA A 154 18.23 17.24 -22.34
C ALA A 154 17.56 15.94 -21.88
N THR A 155 17.53 15.73 -20.58
CA THR A 155 16.81 14.63 -19.95
C THR A 155 15.59 15.17 -19.21
N VAL A 156 14.71 14.28 -18.76
CA VAL A 156 13.50 14.65 -18.03
C VAL A 156 13.42 13.89 -16.71
N SER A 157 12.88 14.56 -15.71
CA SER A 157 12.49 13.98 -14.43
C SER A 157 10.98 13.90 -14.34
N ILE A 158 10.46 12.73 -13.96
CA ILE A 158 9.04 12.44 -13.97
C ILE A 158 8.60 12.02 -12.56
N GLY A 159 7.58 12.67 -12.04
CA GLY A 159 6.89 12.29 -10.81
C GLY A 159 5.51 11.76 -11.12
N ALA A 160 5.13 10.65 -10.49
CA ALA A 160 3.78 10.09 -10.57
C ALA A 160 3.06 10.15 -9.23
N ALA A 161 1.77 10.44 -9.31
CA ALA A 161 0.78 10.06 -8.32
C ALA A 161 -0.25 9.12 -8.96
N ILE A 162 -0.70 8.13 -8.21
CA ILE A 162 -1.68 7.15 -8.67
C ILE A 162 -2.81 7.11 -7.65
N LEU A 163 -4.02 7.38 -8.12
CA LEU A 163 -5.22 7.18 -7.36
C LEU A 163 -5.65 5.72 -7.55
N VAL A 164 -5.53 4.93 -6.50
CA VAL A 164 -6.01 3.55 -6.47
C VAL A 164 -7.52 3.50 -6.23
N GLU A 165 -8.13 2.37 -6.56
CA GLU A 165 -9.54 2.13 -6.27
C GLU A 165 -9.81 2.29 -4.77
N ASP A 166 -10.94 2.91 -4.43
CA ASP A 166 -11.37 3.18 -3.05
C ASP A 166 -10.42 4.04 -2.18
N SER A 167 -9.42 4.69 -2.78
CA SER A 167 -8.55 5.63 -2.05
C SER A 167 -9.36 6.80 -1.45
N GLU A 168 -9.13 7.06 -0.17
CA GLU A 168 -9.69 8.22 0.55
C GLU A 168 -8.85 9.49 0.38
N LEU A 169 -7.75 9.40 -0.38
CA LEU A 169 -6.80 10.48 -0.63
C LEU A 169 -7.51 11.73 -1.14
N GLU A 170 -7.29 12.88 -0.48
CA GLU A 170 -7.84 14.15 -0.93
C GLU A 170 -7.15 14.66 -2.21
N PHE A 171 -7.88 15.46 -3.00
CA PHE A 171 -7.39 15.95 -4.28
C PHE A 171 -6.09 16.74 -4.18
N GLU A 172 -5.97 17.67 -3.22
CA GLU A 172 -4.76 18.47 -3.10
C GLU A 172 -3.56 17.58 -2.72
N HIS A 173 -3.75 16.61 -1.84
CA HIS A 173 -2.71 15.65 -1.47
C HIS A 173 -2.30 14.77 -2.67
N PHE A 174 -3.25 14.37 -3.52
CA PHE A 174 -2.96 13.64 -4.75
C PHE A 174 -2.03 14.43 -5.69
N VAL A 175 -2.23 15.74 -5.79
CA VAL A 175 -1.35 16.63 -6.58
C VAL A 175 0.01 16.80 -5.91
N GLU A 176 0.02 17.03 -4.59
CA GLU A 176 1.24 17.19 -3.79
C GLU A 176 2.18 15.98 -3.94
N ILE A 177 1.64 14.76 -3.94
CA ILE A 177 2.43 13.53 -4.15
C ILE A 177 3.21 13.56 -5.47
N ALA A 178 2.58 14.00 -6.57
CA ALA A 178 3.25 14.08 -7.87
C ALA A 178 4.31 15.19 -7.90
N GLU A 179 4.03 16.34 -7.28
CA GLU A 179 4.98 17.44 -7.16
C GLU A 179 6.20 17.07 -6.32
N GLU A 180 5.98 16.40 -5.18
CA GLU A 180 7.05 15.88 -4.34
C GLU A 180 7.88 14.82 -5.05
N ALA A 181 7.25 13.95 -5.84
CA ALA A 181 7.94 12.93 -6.61
C ALA A 181 8.88 13.55 -7.65
N VAL A 182 8.45 14.58 -8.39
CA VAL A 182 9.32 15.34 -9.31
C VAL A 182 10.44 16.03 -8.56
N THR A 183 10.12 16.69 -7.45
CA THR A 183 11.11 17.42 -6.64
C THR A 183 12.20 16.47 -6.15
N PHE A 184 11.82 15.28 -5.67
CA PHE A 184 12.74 14.24 -5.28
C PHE A 184 13.57 13.71 -6.48
N ALA A 185 12.95 13.55 -7.65
CA ALA A 185 13.65 13.12 -8.86
C ALA A 185 14.75 14.11 -9.27
N LEU A 186 14.42 15.41 -9.31
CA LEU A 186 15.35 16.49 -9.62
C LEU A 186 16.48 16.57 -8.59
N ALA A 187 16.15 16.53 -7.29
CA ALA A 187 17.13 16.55 -6.21
C ALA A 187 18.08 15.34 -6.21
N SER A 188 17.62 14.20 -6.74
CA SER A 188 18.41 12.97 -6.81
C SER A 188 19.34 12.89 -8.03
N GLY A 189 19.47 13.99 -8.79
CA GLY A 189 20.36 14.09 -9.97
C GLY A 189 19.64 14.00 -11.31
N GLY A 190 18.31 13.96 -11.32
CA GLY A 190 17.48 13.97 -12.53
C GLY A 190 17.42 12.65 -13.28
N ASP A 191 16.93 12.72 -14.52
CA ASP A 191 16.84 11.63 -15.51
C ASP A 191 16.18 10.35 -14.98
N ARG A 192 15.04 10.49 -14.32
CA ARG A 192 14.36 9.35 -13.68
C ARG A 192 12.87 9.53 -13.50
N PHE A 193 12.24 8.40 -13.27
CA PHE A 193 10.87 8.28 -12.85
C PHE A 193 10.82 7.98 -11.35
N VAL A 194 10.02 8.75 -10.62
CA VAL A 194 9.75 8.54 -9.20
C VAL A 194 8.25 8.45 -9.02
N ARG A 195 7.83 7.43 -8.30
CA ARG A 195 6.47 7.30 -7.80
C ARG A 195 6.50 7.48 -6.29
N ARG A 196 5.57 8.27 -5.77
CA ARG A 196 5.28 8.30 -4.34
C ARG A 196 3.89 7.74 -4.10
N GLU A 197 3.76 7.03 -2.99
CA GLU A 197 2.49 6.55 -2.47
C GLU A 197 2.06 7.48 -1.34
N ALA A 198 0.74 7.65 -1.17
CA ALA A 198 0.24 8.29 0.03
C ALA A 198 0.61 7.43 1.25
N ALA A 199 0.96 8.06 2.36
CA ALA A 199 1.28 7.33 3.59
C ALA A 199 0.12 6.42 4.02
N ASP A 200 -1.12 6.87 3.83
CA ASP A 200 -2.32 6.11 4.17
C ASP A 200 -2.47 4.86 3.29
N ASP A 201 -2.26 4.96 1.98
CA ASP A 201 -2.30 3.80 1.07
C ASP A 201 -1.23 2.75 1.44
N VAL A 202 -0.04 3.21 1.87
CA VAL A 202 1.03 2.31 2.36
C VAL A 202 0.58 1.63 3.65
N ILE A 203 -0.01 2.38 4.58
CA ILE A 203 -0.48 1.85 5.86
C ILE A 203 -1.59 0.81 5.62
N ASP A 204 -2.56 1.09 4.75
CA ASP A 204 -3.66 0.18 4.47
C ASP A 204 -3.19 -1.10 3.78
N ARG A 205 -2.28 -1.00 2.81
CA ARG A 205 -1.64 -2.19 2.22
C ARG A 205 -0.91 -3.03 3.26
N LEU A 206 -0.14 -2.38 4.15
CA LEU A 206 0.57 -3.09 5.22
C LEU A 206 -0.40 -3.73 6.22
N ARG A 207 -1.54 -3.08 6.51
CA ARG A 207 -2.61 -3.67 7.34
C ARG A 207 -3.18 -4.91 6.68
N ASP A 208 -3.52 -4.84 5.39
CA ASP A 208 -4.04 -5.98 4.64
C ASP A 208 -3.04 -7.15 4.58
N GLU A 209 -1.74 -6.86 4.40
CA GLU A 209 -0.69 -7.88 4.45
C GLU A 209 -0.57 -8.53 5.84
N ILE A 210 -0.66 -7.73 6.91
CA ILE A 210 -0.63 -8.22 8.29
C ILE A 210 -1.87 -9.08 8.59
N ASP A 211 -3.06 -8.65 8.17
CA ASP A 211 -4.31 -9.36 8.40
C ASP A 211 -4.33 -10.70 7.63
N ALA A 212 -3.88 -10.70 6.38
CA ALA A 212 -3.75 -11.93 5.58
C ALA A 212 -2.77 -12.92 6.20
N GLU A 213 -1.66 -12.43 6.77
CA GLU A 213 -0.69 -13.29 7.46
C GLU A 213 -1.25 -13.80 8.80
N ALA A 214 -1.99 -12.97 9.53
CA ALA A 214 -2.67 -13.38 10.76
C ALA A 214 -3.69 -14.50 10.49
N ASP A 215 -4.49 -14.40 9.43
CA ASP A 215 -5.43 -15.44 9.02
C ASP A 215 -4.74 -16.76 8.68
N ARG A 216 -3.59 -16.72 7.99
CA ARG A 216 -2.79 -17.92 7.70
C ARG A 216 -2.32 -18.60 8.99
N LEU A 217 -1.79 -17.84 9.93
CA LEU A 217 -1.32 -18.38 11.21
C LEU A 217 -2.47 -18.99 12.02
N VAL A 218 -3.66 -18.39 11.98
CA VAL A 218 -4.86 -18.96 12.60
C VAL A 218 -5.23 -20.29 11.94
N GLN A 219 -5.23 -20.37 10.61
CA GLN A 219 -5.52 -21.61 9.88
C GLN A 219 -4.50 -22.70 10.17
N ASP A 220 -3.21 -22.37 10.24
CA ASP A 220 -2.16 -23.33 10.58
C ASP A 220 -2.29 -23.82 12.02
N ARG A 221 -2.64 -22.95 12.97
CA ARG A 221 -2.95 -23.36 14.35
C ARG A 221 -4.12 -24.34 14.40
N ILE A 222 -5.21 -24.07 13.67
CA ILE A 222 -6.36 -24.96 13.59
C ILE A 222 -5.94 -26.32 13.03
N ARG A 223 -5.16 -26.35 11.94
CA ARG A 223 -4.66 -27.60 11.34
C ARG A 223 -3.81 -28.42 12.32
N ILE A 224 -2.91 -27.77 13.04
CA ILE A 224 -2.07 -28.44 14.05
C ILE A 224 -2.94 -29.03 15.16
N GLN A 225 -3.96 -28.30 15.59
CA GLN A 225 -4.86 -28.76 16.63
C GLN A 225 -5.75 -29.92 16.17
N GLU A 226 -6.29 -29.86 14.96
CA GLU A 226 -7.05 -30.96 14.34
C GLU A 226 -6.18 -32.20 14.11
N ALA A 227 -4.91 -32.04 13.73
CA ALA A 227 -3.97 -33.14 13.59
C ALA A 227 -3.69 -33.80 14.94
N ALA A 228 -3.46 -33.00 15.98
CA ALA A 228 -3.28 -33.49 17.34
C ALA A 228 -4.53 -34.22 17.86
N GLU A 229 -5.74 -33.70 17.58
CA GLU A 229 -7.01 -34.32 17.93
C GLU A 229 -7.26 -35.63 17.17
N ARG A 230 -6.91 -35.71 15.88
CA ARG A 230 -7.02 -36.97 15.10
C ARG A 230 -6.05 -38.04 15.58
N GLU A 231 -4.84 -37.67 15.97
CA GLU A 231 -3.88 -38.60 16.58
C GLU A 231 -4.35 -39.09 17.96
N THR A 232 -5.06 -38.26 18.72
CA THR A 232 -5.67 -38.68 20.01
C THR A 232 -7.01 -39.41 19.85
N SER A 233 -7.67 -39.34 18.69
CA SER A 233 -8.99 -39.93 18.43
C SER A 233 -8.97 -41.19 17.54
N ALA A 234 -7.79 -41.65 17.12
CA ALA A 234 -7.68 -42.86 16.33
C ALA A 234 -8.13 -44.08 17.14
N PRO A 235 -9.10 -44.89 16.67
CA PRO A 235 -9.50 -46.11 17.36
C PRO A 235 -8.37 -47.14 17.27
N GLU A 236 -8.20 -47.95 18.32
CA GLU A 236 -7.38 -49.17 18.29
C GLU A 236 -7.82 -50.05 17.12
N ILE A 237 -7.07 -49.99 16.01
CA ILE A 237 -7.25 -50.95 14.92
C ILE A 237 -6.53 -52.22 15.36
N ALA A 238 -7.31 -53.21 15.80
CA ALA A 238 -6.91 -54.60 15.80
C ALA A 238 -6.50 -55.00 14.38
N SER A 239 -5.20 -55.03 14.11
CA SER A 239 -4.63 -55.55 12.87
C SER A 239 -4.19 -57.01 13.08
N PRO A 240 -4.64 -57.97 12.26
CA PRO A 240 -4.22 -59.36 12.38
C PRO A 240 -2.73 -59.50 12.02
N LEU A 241 -1.97 -60.00 12.99
CA LEU A 241 -0.55 -60.31 12.91
C LEU A 241 -0.20 -61.07 11.63
N THR A 242 0.50 -60.40 10.71
CA THR A 242 1.42 -61.06 9.78
C THR A 242 2.81 -60.55 10.14
N PRO A 243 3.76 -61.41 10.57
CA PRO A 243 5.04 -60.92 11.09
C PRO A 243 5.90 -60.35 9.95
N PRO A 244 6.43 -59.11 10.06
CA PRO A 244 7.44 -58.63 9.16
C PRO A 244 8.79 -59.26 9.50
N ILE A 245 9.51 -59.65 8.46
CA ILE A 245 10.85 -60.21 8.51
C ILE A 245 11.81 -59.15 9.08
N LEU A 246 12.59 -59.54 10.11
CA LEU A 246 13.64 -58.74 10.73
C LEU A 246 14.63 -58.22 9.68
N GLY A 247 14.70 -56.90 9.52
CA GLY A 247 15.68 -56.20 8.71
C GLY A 247 16.11 -54.89 9.36
N THR A 248 17.24 -54.96 10.07
CA THR A 248 18.21 -53.89 10.39
C THR A 248 17.71 -52.56 10.99
N ARG A 249 18.09 -52.34 12.25
CA ARG A 249 18.03 -51.06 12.99
C ARG A 249 18.92 -49.97 12.35
N PRO A 250 18.58 -48.69 12.59
CA PRO A 250 19.56 -47.70 13.00
C PRO A 250 19.28 -47.16 14.41
N HIS A 251 20.36 -46.95 15.14
CA HIS A 251 20.46 -46.49 16.52
C HIS A 251 20.14 -45.00 16.69
N SER A 252 19.50 -44.63 17.80
CA SER A 252 19.98 -43.61 18.75
C SER A 252 18.99 -43.40 19.90
N GLY A 253 19.30 -43.89 21.11
CA GLY A 253 18.47 -43.69 22.31
C GLY A 253 18.93 -44.43 23.57
N ASP A 254 20.25 -44.53 23.81
CA ASP A 254 20.87 -45.49 24.74
C ASP A 254 20.77 -45.18 26.27
N ALA A 255 19.66 -44.59 26.76
CA ALA A 255 19.47 -44.42 28.21
C ALA A 255 18.07 -44.82 28.71
N ALA A 256 17.01 -44.31 28.08
CA ALA A 256 15.62 -44.59 28.48
C ALA A 256 15.21 -46.06 28.22
N ASP A 257 15.64 -46.60 27.08
CA ASP A 257 15.42 -48.01 26.72
C ASP A 257 16.03 -49.00 27.74
N SER A 258 17.07 -48.58 28.48
CA SER A 258 17.70 -49.41 29.50
C SER A 258 16.85 -49.51 30.78
N GLU A 259 16.14 -48.45 31.17
CA GLU A 259 15.33 -48.44 32.39
C GLU A 259 14.01 -49.17 32.20
N LEU A 260 13.32 -48.94 31.08
CA LEU A 260 12.11 -49.68 30.72
C LEU A 260 12.41 -51.18 30.61
N ALA A 261 13.50 -51.56 29.93
CA ALA A 261 13.91 -52.96 29.82
C ALA A 261 14.22 -53.59 31.18
N LYS A 262 14.81 -52.85 32.12
CA LYS A 262 15.07 -53.33 33.50
C LYS A 262 13.79 -53.49 34.31
N ALA A 263 12.84 -52.56 34.19
CA ALA A 263 11.55 -52.60 34.87
C ALA A 263 10.71 -53.79 34.39
N ILE A 264 10.62 -53.98 33.07
CA ILE A 264 9.94 -55.14 32.47
C ILE A 264 10.64 -56.45 32.89
N ALA A 265 11.97 -56.51 32.88
CA ALA A 265 12.71 -57.69 33.31
C ALA A 265 12.59 -57.99 34.83
N ALA A 266 12.24 -57.01 35.66
CA ALA A 266 11.94 -57.23 37.08
C ALA A 266 10.56 -57.89 37.26
N VAL A 267 9.57 -57.44 36.50
CA VAL A 267 8.20 -58.00 36.49
C VAL A 267 8.21 -59.46 36.03
N PHE A 268 9.02 -59.81 35.02
CA PHE A 268 9.19 -61.20 34.60
C PHE A 268 9.94 -62.08 35.62
N ARG A 269 10.70 -61.50 36.56
CA ARG A 269 11.39 -62.27 37.62
C ARG A 269 10.52 -62.52 38.84
N ASP A 270 9.67 -61.56 39.20
CA ASP A 270 8.88 -61.58 40.43
C ASP A 270 7.37 -61.86 40.19
N GLY A 271 6.94 -61.95 38.92
CA GLY A 271 5.54 -61.97 38.50
C GLY A 271 4.82 -63.32 38.59
N SER A 272 3.49 -63.25 38.68
CA SER A 272 2.60 -64.41 38.81
C SER A 272 2.59 -65.29 37.55
N ALA A 273 2.31 -66.59 37.71
CA ALA A 273 2.27 -67.57 36.62
C ALA A 273 1.08 -67.41 35.65
N ASP A 274 0.20 -66.42 35.88
CA ASP A 274 -0.95 -66.12 35.02
C ASP A 274 -0.55 -65.12 33.91
N PRO A 275 -0.57 -65.53 32.63
CA PRO A 275 -0.16 -64.68 31.51
C PRO A 275 -0.95 -63.37 31.40
N PHE A 276 -2.22 -63.35 31.80
CA PHE A 276 -3.06 -62.14 31.68
C PHE A 276 -2.74 -61.08 32.74
N ALA A 277 -2.35 -61.51 33.95
CA ALA A 277 -1.91 -60.59 35.00
C ALA A 277 -0.56 -59.96 34.66
N LEU A 278 0.35 -60.74 34.07
CA LEU A 278 1.66 -60.28 33.63
C LEU A 278 1.56 -59.26 32.48
N GLU A 279 0.65 -59.50 31.52
CA GLU A 279 0.37 -58.57 30.43
C GLU A 279 -0.15 -57.23 30.95
N ALA A 280 -1.08 -57.24 31.90
CA ALA A 280 -1.61 -56.02 32.53
C ALA A 280 -0.54 -55.22 33.28
N ASP A 281 0.36 -55.89 34.01
CA ASP A 281 1.44 -55.24 34.75
C ASP A 281 2.48 -54.61 33.82
N ILE A 282 2.82 -55.29 32.72
CA ILE A 282 3.74 -54.77 31.70
C ILE A 282 3.12 -53.57 30.98
N LEU A 283 1.83 -53.65 30.63
CA LEU A 283 1.11 -52.57 29.96
C LEU A 283 1.06 -51.32 30.84
N ALA A 284 0.79 -51.48 32.14
CA ALA A 284 0.76 -50.37 33.10
C ALA A 284 2.12 -49.68 33.24
N ILE A 285 3.21 -50.45 33.24
CA ILE A 285 4.59 -49.91 33.30
C ILE A 285 4.97 -49.19 32.00
N ALA A 286 4.58 -49.74 30.85
CA ALA A 286 4.81 -49.11 29.56
C ALA A 286 4.01 -47.81 29.42
N GLU A 287 2.74 -47.80 29.83
CA GLU A 287 1.88 -46.62 29.78
C GLU A 287 2.42 -45.49 30.66
N GLU A 288 2.85 -45.80 31.89
CA GLU A 288 3.44 -44.82 32.81
C GLU A 288 4.78 -44.29 32.28
N HIS A 289 5.58 -45.11 31.60
CA HIS A 289 6.83 -44.65 30.98
C HIS A 289 6.58 -43.68 29.82
N VAL A 290 5.66 -44.03 28.91
CA VAL A 290 5.27 -43.16 27.78
C VAL A 290 4.68 -41.85 28.28
N ARG A 291 3.86 -41.89 29.35
CA ARG A 291 3.28 -40.68 29.97
C ARG A 291 4.37 -39.75 30.49
N ARG A 292 5.36 -40.28 31.21
CA ARG A 292 6.50 -39.50 31.72
C ARG A 292 7.36 -38.90 30.63
N GLU A 293 7.67 -39.66 29.58
CA GLU A 293 8.44 -39.13 28.45
C GLU A 293 7.68 -38.02 27.73
N ARG A 294 6.36 -38.17 27.55
CA ARG A 294 5.51 -37.13 26.95
C ARG A 294 5.48 -35.86 27.80
N GLU A 295 5.32 -35.98 29.11
CA GLU A 295 5.34 -34.83 30.03
C GLU A 295 6.71 -34.13 30.06
N ALA A 296 7.81 -34.90 30.01
CA ALA A 296 9.16 -34.36 29.90
C ALA A 296 9.41 -33.63 28.56
N ALA A 297 8.93 -34.20 27.44
CA ALA A 297 9.07 -33.59 26.13
C ALA A 297 8.25 -32.29 26.01
N VAL A 298 7.00 -32.28 26.51
CA VAL A 298 6.14 -31.10 26.49
C VAL A 298 6.71 -29.99 27.37
N SER A 299 7.19 -30.31 28.56
CA SER A 299 7.82 -29.32 29.44
C SER A 299 9.12 -28.74 28.86
N ALA A 300 9.92 -29.55 28.18
CA ALA A 300 11.11 -29.09 27.46
C ALA A 300 10.75 -28.17 26.28
N ALA A 301 9.71 -28.51 25.50
CA ALA A 301 9.23 -27.68 24.39
C ALA A 301 8.68 -26.33 24.87
N LEU A 302 7.89 -26.33 25.95
CA LEU A 302 7.38 -25.09 26.56
C LEU A 302 8.51 -24.21 27.12
N ALA A 303 9.54 -24.82 27.73
CA ALA A 303 10.70 -24.09 28.22
C ALA A 303 11.51 -23.45 27.08
N GLU A 304 11.65 -24.13 25.94
CA GLU A 304 12.35 -23.59 24.78
C GLU A 304 11.56 -22.45 24.12
N HIS A 305 10.24 -22.60 23.98
CA HIS A 305 9.38 -21.51 23.52
C HIS A 305 9.43 -20.29 24.47
N GLY A 306 9.46 -20.51 25.77
CA GLY A 306 9.63 -19.42 26.76
C GLY A 306 10.93 -18.64 26.54
N LYS A 307 12.05 -19.31 26.27
CA LYS A 307 13.33 -18.63 25.96
C LYS A 307 13.26 -17.82 24.66
N GLN A 308 12.55 -18.31 23.64
CA GLN A 308 12.36 -17.57 22.39
C GLN A 308 11.53 -16.31 22.60
N VAL A 309 10.46 -16.40 23.38
CA VAL A 309 9.63 -15.25 23.77
C VAL A 309 10.48 -14.22 24.52
N ASP A 310 11.25 -14.66 25.52
CA ASP A 310 12.16 -13.78 26.29
C ASP A 310 13.19 -13.06 25.39
N LEU A 311 13.74 -13.77 24.41
CA LEU A 311 14.71 -13.20 23.46
C LEU A 311 14.05 -12.15 22.56
N LEU A 312 12.85 -12.43 22.05
CA LEU A 312 12.07 -11.51 21.24
C LEU A 312 11.67 -10.26 22.04
N GLU A 313 11.21 -10.42 23.28
CA GLU A 313 10.87 -9.29 24.16
C GLU A 313 12.08 -8.39 24.44
N ARG A 314 13.26 -8.97 24.69
CA ARG A 314 14.51 -8.20 24.85
C ARG A 314 14.87 -7.44 23.57
N ARG A 315 14.67 -8.04 22.40
CA ARG A 315 14.95 -7.42 21.10
C ARG A 315 13.99 -6.27 20.82
N VAL A 316 12.70 -6.45 21.08
CA VAL A 316 11.67 -5.40 20.97
C VAL A 316 12.00 -4.23 21.90
N ARG A 317 12.39 -4.51 23.16
CA ARG A 317 12.80 -3.48 24.11
C ARG A 317 14.03 -2.69 23.62
N LYS A 318 15.01 -3.38 23.03
CA LYS A 318 16.20 -2.73 22.44
C LYS A 318 15.85 -1.86 21.24
N LEU A 319 15.02 -2.36 20.32
CA LEU A 319 14.57 -1.60 19.16
C LEU A 319 13.76 -0.37 19.56
N LYS A 320 12.90 -0.49 20.58
CA LYS A 320 12.16 0.64 21.15
C LYS A 320 13.11 1.70 21.72
N GLY A 321 14.13 1.28 22.47
CA GLY A 321 15.15 2.21 22.98
C GLY A 321 15.91 2.95 21.88
N LEU A 322 16.28 2.26 20.79
CA LEU A 322 16.91 2.90 19.63
C LEU A 322 15.96 3.87 18.91
N LEU A 323 14.67 3.55 18.82
CA LEU A 323 13.66 4.49 18.29
C LEU A 323 13.53 5.73 19.17
N ASP A 324 13.52 5.57 20.49
CA ASP A 324 13.44 6.69 21.43
C ASP A 324 14.70 7.58 21.35
N GLU A 325 15.89 6.98 21.23
CA GLU A 325 17.16 7.69 21.04
C GLU A 325 17.20 8.45 19.71
N THR A 326 16.82 7.80 18.61
CA THR A 326 16.78 8.43 17.28
C THR A 326 15.72 9.53 17.21
N GLY A 327 14.57 9.34 17.84
CA GLY A 327 13.55 10.38 18.01
C GLY A 327 14.08 11.58 18.79
N ALA A 328 14.80 11.35 19.90
CA ALA A 328 15.40 12.42 20.68
C ALA A 328 16.53 13.15 19.93
N GLU A 329 17.30 12.45 19.10
CA GLU A 329 18.36 13.03 18.27
C GLU A 329 17.79 13.87 17.13
N LEU A 330 16.77 13.36 16.43
CA LEU A 330 16.04 14.08 15.39
C LEU A 330 15.35 15.34 15.95
N SER A 331 14.76 15.24 17.14
CA SER A 331 14.15 16.37 17.83
C SER A 331 15.21 17.43 18.20
N ARG A 332 16.39 17.02 18.67
CA ARG A 332 17.54 17.93 18.90
C ARG A 332 18.02 18.60 17.61
N ILE A 333 18.15 17.85 16.51
CA ILE A 333 18.56 18.39 15.20
C ILE A 333 17.51 19.38 14.67
N ALA A 334 16.21 19.08 14.82
CA ALA A 334 15.13 19.98 14.46
C ALA A 334 15.20 21.31 15.23
N THR A 335 15.44 21.25 16.56
CA THR A 335 15.62 22.45 17.39
C THR A 335 16.87 23.27 17.01
N LEU A 336 17.99 22.63 16.66
CA LEU A 336 19.22 23.31 16.23
C LEU A 336 19.11 23.95 14.84
N LYS A 337 18.32 23.36 13.95
CA LYS A 337 18.13 23.85 12.57
C LYS A 337 16.99 24.85 12.43
N GLY A 338 16.28 25.20 13.51
CA GLY A 338 15.11 26.09 13.46
C GLY A 338 14.00 25.57 12.53
N LEU A 339 13.99 24.26 12.26
CA LEU A 339 12.98 23.61 11.42
C LEU A 339 11.83 23.22 12.33
N ASP A 340 10.76 24.02 12.28
CA ASP A 340 9.53 23.80 13.03
C ASP A 340 8.83 22.56 12.46
N SER A 341 8.86 21.42 13.19
CA SER A 341 8.10 20.24 12.80
C SER A 341 6.63 20.47 13.17
N GLY A 342 5.90 21.12 12.27
CA GLY A 342 4.46 21.24 12.38
C GLY A 342 3.82 19.86 12.29
N ILE A 343 3.56 19.22 13.43
CA ILE A 343 2.36 18.42 13.69
C ILE A 343 2.03 18.57 15.18
N ALA A 344 0.77 18.92 15.40
CA ALA A 344 0.21 19.43 16.63
C ALA A 344 -0.01 18.36 17.70
N SER A 345 0.37 18.69 18.94
CA SER A 345 -0.35 18.21 20.12
C SER A 345 -0.28 19.25 21.24
N ILE A 346 -1.38 19.99 21.36
CA ILE A 346 -2.04 20.39 22.61
C ILE A 346 -1.10 21.06 23.65
N TYR A 347 -0.98 22.38 23.51
CA TYR A 347 -0.30 23.36 24.37
C TYR A 347 1.25 23.41 24.31
N ARG A 348 1.77 24.24 23.39
CA ARG A 348 2.91 25.10 23.75
C ARG A 348 3.07 26.39 22.97
N THR A 349 2.53 26.53 21.77
CA THR A 349 2.80 27.73 20.96
C THR A 349 1.55 28.14 20.22
N VAL A 350 0.91 29.18 20.73
CA VAL A 350 0.05 30.03 19.90
C VAL A 350 0.95 30.53 18.78
N GLN A 351 0.71 30.07 17.55
CA GLN A 351 1.44 30.56 16.39
C GLN A 351 1.38 32.09 16.32
N GLY A 352 2.52 32.72 16.09
CA GLY A 352 2.60 34.14 15.73
C GLY A 352 2.86 35.13 16.87
N LEU A 353 3.22 34.69 18.07
CA LEU A 353 3.63 35.60 19.15
C LEU A 353 5.11 35.38 19.49
N SER A 354 5.93 36.39 19.22
CA SER A 354 7.31 36.43 19.71
C SER A 354 7.31 36.46 21.24
N PRO A 355 8.24 35.77 21.93
CA PRO A 355 8.36 35.85 23.39
C PRO A 355 8.66 37.26 23.92
N ASP A 356 9.05 38.20 23.05
CA ASP A 356 9.38 39.59 23.38
C ASP A 356 8.23 40.60 23.16
N GLU A 357 6.99 40.16 22.93
CA GLU A 357 5.85 41.10 22.79
C GLU A 357 5.28 41.58 24.14
N ASP A 358 5.24 42.91 24.34
CA ASP A 358 4.75 43.59 25.55
C ASP A 358 3.30 43.24 25.97
N ARG A 359 2.50 42.62 25.10
CA ARG A 359 1.08 42.29 25.35
C ARG A 359 0.73 40.81 25.14
N LEU A 360 1.71 39.93 25.30
CA LEU A 360 1.57 38.49 25.12
C LEU A 360 0.38 37.91 25.92
N GLN A 361 0.23 38.35 27.17
CA GLN A 361 -0.77 37.81 28.10
C GLN A 361 -2.21 38.16 27.67
N GLU A 362 -2.47 39.41 27.30
CA GLU A 362 -3.80 39.88 26.87
C GLU A 362 -4.25 39.21 25.56
N LYS A 363 -3.33 39.06 24.60
CA LYS A 363 -3.63 38.37 23.33
C LYS A 363 -3.91 36.88 23.54
N ARG A 364 -3.18 36.22 24.44
CA ARG A 364 -3.39 34.81 24.77
C ARG A 364 -4.76 34.57 25.42
N GLU A 365 -5.18 35.46 26.30
CA GLU A 365 -6.52 35.42 26.91
C GLU A 365 -7.62 35.65 25.86
N MET A 366 -7.46 36.63 24.97
CA MET A 366 -8.41 36.90 23.90
C MET A 366 -8.57 35.72 22.93
N LEU A 367 -7.46 35.08 22.52
CA LEU A 367 -7.49 33.93 21.61
C LEU A 367 -8.12 32.70 22.26
N THR A 368 -7.94 32.53 23.57
CA THR A 368 -8.60 31.45 24.33
C THR A 368 -10.12 31.63 24.30
N LEU A 369 -10.61 32.85 24.53
CA LEU A 369 -12.04 33.17 24.48
C LEU A 369 -12.66 32.98 23.08
N ILE A 370 -11.96 33.39 22.02
CA ILE A 370 -12.43 33.20 20.63
C ILE A 370 -12.54 31.71 20.29
N PHE A 371 -11.59 30.92 20.75
CA PHE A 371 -11.58 29.47 20.52
C PHE A 371 -12.75 28.78 21.25
N GLU A 372 -12.97 29.10 22.53
CA GLU A 372 -14.11 28.55 23.28
C GLU A 372 -15.45 28.90 22.63
N ALA A 373 -15.62 30.14 22.17
CA ALA A 373 -16.81 30.57 21.44
C ALA A 373 -17.01 29.80 20.12
N ASN A 374 -15.94 29.56 19.36
CA ASN A 374 -15.98 28.79 18.11
C ASN A 374 -16.28 27.30 18.36
N LEU A 375 -15.73 26.72 19.42
CA LEU A 375 -15.99 25.33 19.81
C LEU A 375 -17.47 25.13 20.19
N ASP A 376 -18.04 26.08 20.92
CA ASP A 376 -19.46 26.07 21.26
C ASP A 376 -20.37 26.29 20.06
N LEU A 377 -19.96 27.13 19.10
CA LEU A 377 -20.64 27.28 17.81
C LEU A 377 -20.64 25.97 17.00
N GLN A 378 -19.52 25.27 16.95
CA GLN A 378 -19.44 23.96 16.28
C GLN A 378 -20.27 22.89 16.97
N LYS A 379 -20.29 22.86 18.32
CA LYS A 379 -21.15 21.94 19.09
C LYS A 379 -22.62 22.22 18.85
N LYS A 380 -23.04 23.48 18.72
CA LYS A 380 -24.41 23.85 18.33
C LYS A 380 -24.73 23.44 16.88
N LYS A 381 -23.78 23.62 15.96
CA LYS A 381 -23.94 23.25 14.54
C LYS A 381 -24.02 21.74 14.29
N ARG A 382 -23.46 20.92 15.19
CA ARG A 382 -23.58 19.44 15.19
C ARG A 382 -24.86 18.91 15.86
N ARG A 383 -25.59 19.75 16.60
CA ARG A 383 -26.84 19.39 17.30
C ARG A 383 -28.11 19.92 16.62
N SER A 384 -27.95 20.84 15.66
CA SER A 384 -28.95 21.20 14.65
C SER A 384 -28.80 20.30 13.44
#